data_AF-A0A957YXM0-F1
#
_entry.id   AF-A0A957YXM0-F1
#
_cell.length_a   1.000
_cell.length_b   1.000
_cell.length_c   1.000
_cell.angle_alpha   90.00
_cell.angle_beta   90.00
_cell.angle_gamma   90.00
#
_symmetry.space_group_name_H-M   'P 1'
#
loop_
_entity.id
_entity.type
_entity.pdbx_description
1 polymer ?
#
loop_
_entity_poly.entity_id
_entity_poly.type
_entity_poly.pdbx_seq_one_letter_code
_entity_poly.pdbx_strand_id
1 'polypeptide(L)'
;MRGMMVTVLGEDYLTLAEAKGLRERRIFFFYAMRNAMLPQFTGLAISLGYVVSGATIVELIFSYPGMGYRLFQAINTNDFPVIQGITFFLVVSIAVAILVIDLIYPRLDPRITYNRR
;
A
#
# COMPACT_ATOMS: atom_id res chain seq x y z
N MET A 1 -5.65 3.70 10.07
CA MET A 1 -5.09 4.85 10.82
C MET A 1 -5.59 4.95 12.25
N ARG A 2 -6.90 5.08 12.54
CA ARG A 2 -7.40 5.20 13.93
C ARG A 2 -6.96 4.05 14.85
N GLY A 3 -7.08 2.79 14.39
CA GLY A 3 -6.65 1.62 15.18
C GLY A 3 -5.15 1.61 15.48
N MET A 4 -4.31 1.81 14.46
CA MET A 4 -2.85 1.90 14.62
C MET A 4 -2.41 3.03 15.55
N MET A 5 -3.09 4.19 15.50
CA MET A 5 -2.83 5.31 16.40
C MET A 5 -3.13 4.96 17.86
N VAL A 6 -4.18 4.17 18.14
CA VAL A 6 -4.50 3.71 19.50
C VAL A 6 -3.42 2.77 20.03
N THR A 7 -2.91 1.86 19.18
CA THR A 7 -1.84 0.94 19.55
C THR A 7 -0.53 1.68 19.84
N VAL A 8 -0.21 2.68 19.02
CA VAL A 8 1.01 3.49 19.14
C VAL A 8 0.95 4.39 20.38
N LEU A 9 -0.19 5.00 20.69
CA LEU A 9 -0.38 5.85 21.88
C LEU A 9 -0.11 5.13 23.21
N GLY A 10 -0.20 3.80 23.24
CA GLY A 10 0.10 2.99 24.43
C GLY A 10 1.57 2.60 24.58
N GLU A 11 2.48 3.02 23.70
CA GLU A 11 3.89 2.63 23.76
C GLU A 11 4.70 3.51 24.73
N ASP A 12 5.65 2.90 25.45
CA ASP A 12 6.43 3.54 26.51
C ASP A 12 7.22 4.78 26.06
N TYR A 13 7.61 4.86 24.77
CA TYR A 13 8.33 6.04 24.25
C TYR A 13 7.44 7.28 24.14
N LEU A 14 6.13 7.13 24.07
CA LEU A 14 5.16 8.23 24.06
C LEU A 14 4.96 8.75 25.49
N THR A 15 4.81 7.86 26.47
CA THR A 15 4.78 8.19 27.90
C THR A 15 6.05 8.91 28.34
N LEU A 16 7.22 8.49 27.83
CA LEU A 16 8.50 9.13 28.12
C LEU A 16 8.64 10.51 27.44
N ALA A 17 7.99 10.72 26.28
CA ALA A 17 7.94 12.00 25.61
C ALA A 17 7.02 13.01 26.34
N GLU A 18 5.92 12.53 26.90
CA GLU A 18 5.03 13.32 27.77
C GLU A 18 5.73 13.70 29.08
N ALA A 19 6.42 12.75 29.73
CA ALA A 19 7.22 13.01 30.93
C ALA A 19 8.36 14.03 30.69
N LYS A 20 8.84 14.15 29.45
CA LYS A 20 9.79 15.19 29.03
C LYS A 20 9.17 16.57 28.79
N GLY A 21 7.84 16.71 28.87
CA GLY A 21 7.14 17.99 28.69
C GLY A 21 7.08 18.47 27.23
N LEU A 22 7.19 17.56 26.25
CA LEU A 22 7.03 17.93 24.84
C LEU A 22 5.57 18.33 24.55
N ARG A 23 5.37 19.36 23.73
CA ARG A 23 4.03 19.78 23.29
C ARG A 23 3.29 18.62 22.61
N GLU A 24 2.04 18.36 23.00
CA GLU A 24 1.18 17.29 22.44
C GLU A 24 1.16 17.28 20.90
N ARG A 25 1.09 18.45 20.24
CA ARG A 25 1.16 18.52 18.76
C ARG A 25 2.45 17.92 18.19
N ARG A 26 3.59 18.09 18.86
CA ARG A 26 4.87 17.51 18.42
C ARG A 26 4.88 16.00 18.67
N ILE A 27 4.34 15.55 19.81
CA ILE A 27 4.20 14.13 20.14
C ILE A 27 3.32 13.42 19.09
N PHE A 28 2.16 13.99 18.78
CA PHE A 28 1.24 13.46 17.78
C PHE A 28 1.86 13.36 16.39
N PHE A 29 2.41 14.46 15.85
CA PHE A 29 2.92 14.48 14.47
C PHE A 29 4.24 13.73 14.28
N PHE A 30 5.19 13.84 15.23
CA PHE A 30 6.53 13.29 15.06
C PHE A 30 6.71 11.89 15.66
N TYR A 31 5.99 11.56 16.74
CA TYR A 31 6.14 10.25 17.41
C TYR A 31 5.02 9.30 17.00
N ALA A 32 3.76 9.69 17.22
CA ALA A 32 2.64 8.78 17.01
C ALA A 32 2.31 8.56 15.53
N MET A 33 2.09 9.64 14.77
CA MET A 33 1.62 9.57 13.39
C MET A 33 2.65 8.90 12.48
N ARG A 34 3.94 9.20 12.68
CA ARG A 34 5.02 8.66 11.86
C ARG A 34 5.22 7.15 12.04
N ASN A 35 5.08 6.64 13.26
CA ASN A 35 5.15 5.21 13.53
C ASN A 35 3.88 4.47 13.08
N ALA A 36 2.71 5.10 13.22
CA ALA A 36 1.43 4.51 12.78
C ALA A 36 1.23 4.47 11.26
N MET A 37 2.01 5.23 10.47
CA MET A 37 1.93 5.25 9.01
C MET A 37 2.63 4.07 8.33
N LEU A 38 3.65 3.46 8.97
CA LEU A 38 4.43 2.35 8.40
C LEU A 38 3.52 1.18 7.96
N PRO A 39 2.59 0.68 8.81
CA PRO A 39 1.74 -0.45 8.43
C PRO A 39 0.58 -0.05 7.50
N GLN A 40 0.28 1.25 7.42
CA GLN A 40 -0.77 1.76 6.56
C GLN A 40 -0.35 1.70 5.09
N PHE A 41 0.93 1.93 4.80
CA PHE A 41 1.48 1.84 3.44
C PHE A 41 1.58 0.40 2.94
N THR A 42 2.02 -0.53 3.78
CA THR A 42 1.99 -1.97 3.43
C THR A 42 0.56 -2.47 3.25
N GLY A 43 -0.37 -1.99 4.09
CA GLY A 43 -1.80 -2.22 3.90
C GLY A 43 -2.33 -1.67 2.57
N LEU A 44 -1.83 -0.52 2.11
CA LEU A 44 -2.21 0.09 0.83
C LEU A 44 -1.76 -0.78 -0.36
N ALA A 45 -0.55 -1.33 -0.31
CA ALA A 45 -0.05 -2.26 -1.34
C ALA A 45 -0.94 -3.52 -1.46
N ILE A 46 -1.29 -4.11 -0.32
CA ILE A 46 -2.21 -5.26 -0.27
C ILE A 46 -3.59 -4.88 -0.82
N SER A 47 -4.09 -3.70 -0.45
CA SER A 47 -5.38 -3.18 -0.90
C SER A 47 -5.44 -3.00 -2.42
N LEU A 48 -4.36 -2.50 -3.04
CA LEU A 48 -4.27 -2.37 -4.49
C LEU A 48 -4.36 -3.73 -5.19
N GLY A 49 -3.73 -4.77 -4.63
CA GLY A 49 -3.88 -6.15 -5.14
C GLY A 49 -5.33 -6.63 -5.10
N TYR A 50 -6.04 -6.36 -4.00
CA TYR A 50 -7.47 -6.70 -3.89
C TYR A 50 -8.34 -5.91 -4.87
N VAL A 51 -8.04 -4.63 -5.10
CA VAL A 51 -8.80 -3.81 -6.05
C VAL A 51 -8.71 -4.36 -7.46
N VAL A 52 -7.52 -4.78 -7.92
CA VAL A 52 -7.36 -5.35 -9.26
C VAL A 52 -8.09 -6.69 -9.41
N SER A 53 -8.03 -7.54 -8.37
CA SER A 53 -8.77 -8.80 -8.33
C SER A 53 -10.29 -8.58 -8.33
N GLY A 54 -10.78 -7.67 -7.50
CA GLY A 54 -12.20 -7.30 -7.44
C GLY A 54 -12.70 -6.66 -8.73
N ALA A 55 -11.91 -5.80 -9.36
CA ALA A 55 -12.22 -5.17 -10.64
C ALA A 55 -12.44 -6.22 -11.74
N THR A 56 -11.63 -7.29 -11.76
CA THR A 56 -11.80 -8.40 -12.71
C THR A 56 -13.16 -9.08 -12.58
N ILE A 57 -13.63 -9.30 -11.35
CA ILE A 57 -14.94 -9.91 -11.08
C ILE A 57 -16.08 -8.96 -11.51
N VAL A 58 -15.96 -7.67 -11.19
CA VAL A 58 -16.94 -6.66 -11.60
C VAL A 58 -17.03 -6.56 -13.12
N GLU A 59 -15.88 -6.52 -13.81
CA GLU A 59 -15.82 -6.51 -15.28
C GLU A 59 -16.53 -7.71 -15.90
N LEU A 60 -16.36 -8.90 -15.31
CA LEU A 60 -17.00 -10.12 -15.78
C LEU A 60 -18.53 -10.07 -15.62
N ILE A 61 -19.03 -9.66 -14.45
CA ILE A 61 -20.47 -9.64 -14.15
C ILE A 61 -21.18 -8.59 -15.02
N PHE A 62 -20.60 -7.39 -15.14
CA PHE A 62 -21.20 -6.27 -15.87
C PHE A 62 -20.86 -6.28 -17.37
N SER A 63 -20.15 -7.30 -17.87
CA SER A 63 -19.65 -7.36 -19.25
C SER A 63 -18.96 -6.06 -19.70
N TYR A 64 -18.22 -5.44 -18.78
CA TYR A 64 -17.52 -4.20 -19.05
C TYR A 64 -16.20 -4.53 -19.78
N PRO A 65 -15.91 -3.90 -20.95
CA PRO A 65 -14.77 -4.29 -21.78
C PRO A 65 -13.43 -3.79 -21.20
N GLY A 66 -12.97 -4.43 -20.13
CA GLY A 66 -11.68 -4.19 -19.48
C GLY A 66 -10.65 -5.31 -19.69
N MET A 67 -9.50 -5.18 -19.02
CA MET A 67 -8.40 -6.16 -19.13
C MET A 67 -8.76 -7.50 -18.49
N GLY A 68 -9.52 -7.51 -17.39
CA GLY A 68 -9.98 -8.71 -16.72
C GLY A 68 -10.98 -9.49 -17.58
N TYR A 69 -11.90 -8.77 -18.23
CA TYR A 69 -12.83 -9.37 -19.19
C TYR A 69 -12.10 -10.01 -20.40
N ARG A 70 -11.10 -9.30 -20.96
CA ARG A 70 -10.28 -9.83 -22.07
C ARG A 70 -9.45 -11.04 -21.68
N LEU A 71 -8.91 -11.05 -20.46
CA LEU A 71 -8.17 -12.18 -19.91
C LEU A 71 -9.09 -13.40 -19.78
N PHE A 72 -10.33 -13.23 -19.31
CA PHE A 72 -11.30 -14.32 -19.24
C PHE A 72 -11.66 -14.89 -20.62
N GLN A 73 -11.88 -14.02 -21.61
CA GLN A 73 -12.10 -14.48 -22.99
C GLN A 73 -10.90 -15.26 -23.54
N ALA A 74 -9.68 -14.75 -23.36
CA ALA A 74 -8.46 -15.40 -23.82
C ALA A 74 -8.27 -16.79 -23.17
N ILE A 75 -8.61 -16.95 -21.88
CA ILE A 75 -8.62 -18.25 -21.20
C ILE A 75 -9.60 -19.22 -21.86
N ASN A 76 -10.82 -18.78 -22.18
CA ASN A 76 -11.81 -19.65 -22.84
C ASN A 76 -11.38 -20.05 -24.26
N THR A 77 -10.72 -19.14 -24.99
CA THR A 77 -10.22 -19.39 -26.34
C THR A 77 -8.84 -20.08 -26.35
N ASN A 78 -8.23 -20.33 -25.18
CA ASN A 78 -6.87 -20.87 -25.02
C ASN A 78 -5.79 -20.05 -25.76
N ASP A 79 -5.96 -18.73 -25.82
CA ASP A 79 -4.99 -17.81 -26.42
C ASP A 79 -3.88 -17.47 -25.41
N PHE A 80 -2.89 -18.36 -25.31
CA PHE A 80 -1.77 -18.21 -24.37
C PHE A 80 -0.96 -16.91 -24.55
N PRO A 81 -0.65 -16.44 -25.77
CA PRO A 81 0.02 -15.15 -25.97
C PRO A 81 -0.72 -13.98 -25.32
N VAL A 82 -2.04 -13.90 -25.49
CA VAL A 82 -2.84 -12.81 -24.91
C VAL A 82 -2.90 -12.92 -23.39
N ILE A 83 -3.07 -14.13 -22.85
CA ILE A 83 -3.05 -14.37 -21.40
C ILE A 83 -1.72 -13.91 -20.79
N GLN A 84 -0.59 -14.30 -21.40
CA GLN A 84 0.73 -13.92 -20.92
C GLN A 84 0.95 -12.40 -21.03
N GLY A 85 0.54 -11.77 -22.13
CA GLY A 85 0.67 -10.33 -22.32
C GLY A 85 -0.10 -9.51 -21.28
N ILE A 86 -1.36 -9.87 -21.03
CA ILE A 86 -2.18 -9.19 -20.02
C ILE A 86 -1.61 -9.42 -18.61
N THR A 87 -1.21 -10.66 -18.30
CA THR A 87 -0.62 -10.99 -16.99
C THR A 87 0.67 -10.21 -16.76
N PHE A 88 1.55 -10.13 -17.76
CA PHE A 88 2.78 -9.36 -17.69
C PHE A 88 2.51 -7.88 -17.43
N PHE A 89 1.55 -7.28 -18.16
CA PHE A 89 1.19 -5.88 -17.99
C PHE A 89 0.65 -5.60 -16.58
N LEU A 90 -0.16 -6.52 -16.05
CA LEU A 90 -0.76 -6.44 -14.72
C LEU A 90 0.32 -6.53 -13.63
N VAL A 91 1.26 -7.47 -13.76
CA VAL A 91 2.43 -7.60 -12.85
C VAL A 91 3.29 -6.34 -12.87
N VAL A 92 3.65 -5.82 -14.06
CA VAL A 92 4.45 -4.61 -14.19
C VAL A 92 3.73 -3.41 -13.58
N SER A 93 2.43 -3.26 -13.82
CA SER A 93 1.64 -2.15 -13.27
C SER A 93 1.61 -2.17 -11.74
N ILE A 94 1.39 -3.34 -11.14
CA ILE A 94 1.41 -3.50 -9.67
C ILE A 94 2.82 -3.25 -9.13
N ALA A 95 3.85 -3.80 -9.78
CA ALA A 95 5.24 -3.58 -9.37
C ALA A 95 5.60 -2.08 -9.40
N VAL A 96 5.18 -1.35 -10.42
CA VAL A 96 5.36 0.11 -10.51
C VAL A 96 4.61 0.83 -9.38
N ALA A 97 3.36 0.43 -9.09
CA ALA A 97 2.60 1.02 -8.00
C ALA A 97 3.26 0.80 -6.63
N ILE A 98 3.78 -0.41 -6.37
CA ILE A 98 4.53 -0.73 -5.16
C ILE A 98 5.84 0.07 -5.11
N LEU A 99 6.57 0.18 -6.22
CA LEU A 99 7.79 0.98 -6.30
C LEU A 99 7.51 2.46 -5.99
N VAL A 100 6.41 3.02 -6.48
CA VAL A 100 5.99 4.39 -6.16
C VAL A 100 5.70 4.53 -4.66
N ILE A 101 5.03 3.56 -4.04
CA ILE A 101 4.79 3.53 -2.59
C ILE A 101 6.12 3.52 -1.84
N ASP A 102 7.05 2.64 -2.21
CA ASP A 102 8.36 2.51 -1.59
C ASP A 102 9.21 3.78 -1.78
N LEU A 103 9.08 4.49 -2.89
CA LEU A 103 9.78 5.76 -3.12
C LEU A 103 9.21 6.92 -2.27
N ILE A 104 7.92 6.90 -1.99
CA ILE A 104 7.26 7.89 -1.12
C ILE A 104 7.61 7.64 0.35
N TYR A 105 7.83 6.38 0.73
CA TYR A 105 8.08 5.94 2.10
C TYR A 105 9.26 6.67 2.80
N PRO A 106 10.46 6.84 2.19
CA PRO A 106 11.56 7.63 2.75
C PRO A 106 11.21 9.10 3.02
N ARG A 107 10.29 9.66 2.24
CA ARG A 107 9.88 11.06 2.39
C ARG A 107 9.01 11.26 3.63
N LEU A 108 8.23 10.24 4.02
CA LEU A 108 7.44 10.24 5.24
C LEU A 108 8.24 9.81 6.47
N ASP A 109 9.19 8.89 6.31
CA ASP A 109 10.07 8.47 7.40
C ASP A 109 11.56 8.66 7.12
N PRO A 110 12.14 9.84 7.40
CA PRO A 110 13.59 10.04 7.38
C PRO A 110 14.45 9.11 8.27
N ARG A 111 13.89 8.18 9.06
CA ARG A 111 14.70 7.19 9.83
C ARG A 111 15.29 6.09 8.94
N ILE A 112 14.70 5.84 7.77
CA ILE A 112 15.27 4.94 6.75
C ILE A 112 16.25 5.66 5.80
N THR A 113 16.70 6.86 6.16
CA THR A 113 17.87 7.45 5.48
C THR A 113 19.00 6.45 5.62
N TYR A 114 19.42 5.89 4.48
CA TYR A 114 20.60 5.05 4.35
C TYR A 114 21.72 5.81 5.04
N ASN A 115 22.10 5.37 6.25
CA ASN A 115 23.09 6.02 7.07
C ASN A 115 24.44 5.78 6.39
N ARG A 116 24.70 6.56 5.35
CA ARG A 116 25.98 6.66 4.71
C ARG A 116 26.83 7.41 5.71
N ARG A 117 27.69 6.62 6.37
CA ARG A 117 28.82 7.09 7.18
C ARG A 117 29.44 8.36 6.60
#